data_AF-A0A4Z2IL02-F1
#
_entry.id   AF-A0A4Z2IL02-F1
#
_cell.length_a   1.000
_cell.length_b   1.000
_cell.length_c   1.000
_cell.angle_alpha   90.00
_cell.angle_beta   90.00
_cell.angle_gamma   90.00
#
_symmetry.space_group_name_H-M   'P 1'
#
loop_
_entity.id
_entity.type
_entity.pdbx_description
1 polymer ?
#
loop_
_entity_poly.entity_id
_entity_poly.type
_entity_poly.pdbx_seq_one_letter_code
_entity_poly.pdbx_strand_id
1 'polypeptide(L)'
;MGKPIKLLANCFQVDIPKMDVYLYEVDIQPDKCPRRVNREVVDSMVQHFKVTIFGDRRPVYDGKRSLYTANPLPVAPAGVDLDVTLPGEGGKDRPFKVSIKFVSLVSWHMLHEVLTGRCMPEPLELDKPISTNPVHAVDVVLRHLPSMKYTPVGRSFFSAPEGYDHPLGGGREVWFGFHQSVRPAMWKMMLNIDDRSKNYVC
;
A
#
# COMPACT_ATOMS: atom_id res chain seq x y z
N MET A 1 -34.44 -19.81 -15.95
CA MET A 1 -33.76 -20.12 -14.66
C MET A 1 -32.92 -21.38 -14.85
N GLY A 2 -31.71 -21.42 -14.28
CA GLY A 2 -30.79 -22.57 -14.38
C GLY A 2 -30.78 -23.44 -13.13
N LYS A 3 -30.19 -24.64 -13.21
CA LYS A 3 -29.99 -25.52 -12.05
C LYS A 3 -28.89 -24.95 -11.12
N PRO A 4 -29.09 -24.96 -9.79
CA PRO A 4 -28.04 -24.55 -8.85
C PRO A 4 -26.77 -25.40 -8.97
N ILE A 5 -25.60 -24.77 -8.85
CA ILE A 5 -24.29 -25.43 -8.80
C ILE A 5 -23.44 -24.80 -7.70
N LYS A 6 -22.69 -25.62 -6.96
CA LYS A 6 -21.74 -25.14 -5.95
C LYS A 6 -20.43 -24.75 -6.63
N LEU A 7 -19.94 -23.54 -6.33
CA LEU A 7 -18.70 -23.00 -6.88
C LEU A 7 -17.75 -22.61 -5.75
N LEU A 8 -16.46 -22.67 -6.05
CA LEU A 8 -15.43 -22.01 -5.27
C LEU A 8 -14.90 -20.83 -6.08
N ALA A 9 -14.66 -19.71 -5.40
CA ALA A 9 -14.06 -18.53 -5.99
C ALA A 9 -12.76 -18.22 -5.27
N ASN A 10 -11.81 -17.64 -5.98
CA ASN A 10 -10.53 -17.15 -5.46
C ASN A 10 -10.67 -15.81 -4.71
N CYS A 11 -11.79 -15.63 -4.02
CA CYS A 11 -12.19 -14.43 -3.31
C CYS A 11 -12.30 -14.75 -1.82
N PHE A 12 -11.43 -14.13 -1.03
CA PHE A 12 -11.33 -14.34 0.41
C PHE A 12 -11.99 -13.17 1.14
N GLN A 13 -12.83 -13.47 2.12
CA GLN A 13 -13.48 -12.43 2.91
C GLN A 13 -12.45 -11.68 3.77
N VAL A 14 -12.57 -10.35 3.81
CA VAL A 14 -11.77 -9.49 4.69
C VAL A 14 -12.69 -8.85 5.73
N ASP A 15 -12.38 -9.08 6.99
CA ASP A 15 -13.08 -8.44 8.10
C ASP A 15 -12.39 -7.11 8.44
N ILE A 16 -13.07 -6.02 8.10
CA ILE A 16 -12.59 -4.65 8.34
C ILE A 16 -13.09 -4.17 9.71
N PRO A 17 -12.21 -3.73 10.62
CA PRO A 17 -12.66 -3.19 11.90
C PRO A 17 -13.48 -1.91 11.69
N LYS A 18 -14.46 -1.71 12.57
CA LYS A 18 -15.24 -0.47 12.65
C LYS A 18 -14.41 0.55 13.42
N MET A 19 -13.53 1.24 12.70
CA MET A 19 -12.66 2.29 13.24
C MET A 19 -12.42 3.35 12.16
N ASP A 20 -11.80 4.45 12.56
CA ASP A 20 -11.28 5.43 11.60
C ASP A 20 -9.75 5.30 11.55
N VAL A 21 -9.17 5.57 10.39
CA VAL A 21 -7.72 5.61 10.21
C VAL A 21 -7.26 7.02 9.87
N TYR A 22 -6.07 7.39 10.30
CA TYR A 22 -5.51 8.72 10.10
C TYR A 22 -4.74 8.73 8.78
N LEU A 23 -5.11 9.62 7.87
CA LEU A 23 -4.44 9.84 6.60
C LEU A 23 -3.50 11.05 6.70
N TYR A 24 -2.25 10.81 6.32
CA TYR A 24 -1.21 11.82 6.19
C TYR A 24 -0.74 11.92 4.74
N GLU A 25 -0.43 13.13 4.30
CA GLU A 25 0.35 13.41 3.10
C GLU A 25 1.83 13.32 3.45
N VAL A 26 2.57 12.60 2.62
CA VAL A 26 4.03 12.51 2.66
C VAL A 26 4.57 13.10 1.37
N ASP A 27 5.40 14.14 1.48
CA ASP A 27 6.19 14.68 0.37
C ASP A 27 7.67 14.37 0.60
N ILE A 28 8.32 13.79 -0.41
CA ILE A 28 9.73 13.39 -0.35
C ILE A 28 10.50 14.20 -1.38
N GLN A 29 11.58 14.85 -0.93
CA GLN A 29 12.52 15.55 -1.79
C GLN A 29 13.86 14.82 -1.80
N PRO A 30 14.43 14.49 -2.99
CA PRO A 30 13.92 14.81 -4.33
C PRO A 30 12.66 14.02 -4.75
N ASP A 31 11.80 14.64 -5.55
CA ASP A 31 10.44 14.17 -5.89
C ASP A 31 10.35 13.13 -7.03
N LYS A 32 11.45 12.88 -7.74
CA LYS A 32 11.52 11.95 -8.90
C LYS A 32 12.04 10.56 -8.57
N CYS A 33 11.96 10.15 -7.30
CA CYS A 33 12.42 8.84 -6.88
C CYS A 33 11.44 7.71 -7.28
N PRO A 34 11.95 6.52 -7.67
CA PRO A 34 11.11 5.34 -7.87
C PRO A 34 10.33 5.00 -6.60
N ARG A 35 9.11 4.45 -6.74
CA ARG A 35 8.26 4.09 -5.59
C ARG A 35 8.96 3.17 -4.58
N ARG A 36 9.83 2.28 -5.06
CA ARG A 36 10.65 1.41 -4.20
C ARG A 36 11.58 2.23 -3.29
N VAL A 37 12.24 3.24 -3.83
CA VAL A 37 13.10 4.14 -3.05
C VAL A 37 12.26 4.95 -2.06
N ASN A 38 11.10 5.48 -2.47
CA ASN A 38 10.21 6.21 -1.54
C ASN A 38 9.79 5.34 -0.35
N ARG A 39 9.54 4.05 -0.60
CA ARG A 39 9.23 3.08 0.45
C ARG A 39 10.39 2.84 1.40
N GLU A 40 11.61 2.70 0.87
CA GLU A 40 12.83 2.58 1.68
C GLU A 40 13.07 3.84 2.53
N VAL A 41 12.84 5.04 1.96
CA VAL A 41 12.92 6.31 2.69
C VAL A 41 11.93 6.33 3.86
N VAL A 42 10.66 5.99 3.60
CA VAL A 42 9.63 5.98 4.65
C VAL A 42 9.92 4.91 5.70
N ASP A 43 10.39 3.71 5.32
CA ASP A 43 10.75 2.66 6.28
C ASP A 43 11.92 3.11 7.19
N SER A 44 12.97 3.68 6.59
CA SER A 44 14.09 4.25 7.34
C SER A 44 13.65 5.40 8.26
N MET A 45 12.75 6.26 7.79
CA MET A 45 12.18 7.35 8.59
C MET A 45 11.42 6.80 9.81
N VAL A 46 10.59 5.77 9.62
CA VAL A 46 9.81 5.15 10.70
C VAL A 46 10.70 4.53 11.76
N GLN A 47 11.81 3.90 11.34
CA GLN A 47 12.79 3.32 12.25
C GLN A 47 13.57 4.41 13.01
N HIS A 48 14.06 5.44 12.29
CA HIS A 48 14.89 6.49 12.87
C HIS A 48 14.11 7.40 13.84
N PHE A 49 12.88 7.77 13.49
CA PHE A 49 12.01 8.63 14.30
C PHE A 49 11.00 7.83 15.13
N LYS A 50 11.32 6.57 15.46
CA LYS A 50 10.45 5.69 16.23
C LYS A 50 10.10 6.29 17.59
N VAL A 51 11.06 6.81 18.33
CA VAL A 51 10.81 7.32 19.70
C VAL A 51 10.01 8.62 19.69
N THR A 52 10.28 9.50 18.72
CA THR A 52 9.75 10.87 18.71
C THR A 52 8.39 11.00 18.02
N ILE A 53 8.17 10.27 16.93
CA ILE A 53 6.97 10.43 16.08
C ILE A 53 6.13 9.15 16.06
N PHE A 54 6.73 8.02 15.72
CA PHE A 54 5.94 6.83 15.37
C PHE A 54 5.53 5.97 16.58
N GLY A 55 6.31 5.97 17.66
CA GLY A 55 6.14 5.07 18.81
C GLY A 55 6.09 3.61 18.37
N ASP A 56 5.07 2.87 18.84
CA ASP A 56 4.79 1.50 18.41
C ASP A 56 3.87 1.40 17.18
N ARG A 57 3.51 2.54 16.58
CA ARG A 57 2.65 2.55 15.38
C ARG A 57 3.42 1.98 14.21
N ARG A 58 2.69 1.24 13.37
CA ARG A 58 3.19 0.68 12.11
C ARG A 58 2.46 1.36 10.96
N PRO A 59 2.95 2.52 10.48
CA PRO A 59 2.30 3.19 9.38
C PRO A 59 2.38 2.35 8.10
N VAL A 60 1.38 2.48 7.25
CA VAL A 60 1.39 1.89 5.90
C VAL A 60 1.44 3.01 4.87
N TYR A 61 2.26 2.82 3.85
CA TYR A 61 2.51 3.82 2.82
C TYR A 61 2.17 3.28 1.43
N ASP A 62 1.65 4.11 0.54
CA ASP A 62 1.30 3.75 -0.84
C ASP A 62 2.49 3.81 -1.81
N GLY A 63 3.63 4.36 -1.38
CA GLY A 63 4.84 4.51 -2.20
C GLY A 63 4.89 5.84 -2.97
N LYS A 64 3.90 6.72 -2.76
CA LYS A 64 3.77 8.01 -3.44
C LYS A 64 3.49 9.16 -2.47
N ARG A 65 2.31 9.23 -1.86
CA ARG A 65 1.92 10.36 -0.99
C ARG A 65 1.07 9.97 0.22
N SER A 66 0.35 8.85 0.17
CA SER A 66 -0.59 8.49 1.22
C SER A 66 0.06 7.59 2.27
N LEU A 67 0.12 8.09 3.50
CA LEU A 67 0.53 7.33 4.69
C LEU A 67 -0.67 7.19 5.63
N TYR A 68 -0.93 5.99 6.11
CA TYR A 68 -2.02 5.71 7.05
C TYR A 68 -1.51 5.16 8.38
N THR A 69 -2.14 5.57 9.48
CA THR A 69 -1.93 4.97 10.80
C THR A 69 -3.25 4.65 11.50
N ALA A 70 -3.21 3.66 12.40
CA ALA A 70 -4.34 3.30 13.25
C ALA A 70 -4.58 4.32 14.38
N ASN A 71 -3.52 5.02 14.82
CA ASN A 71 -3.54 6.00 15.90
C ASN A 71 -2.87 7.30 15.43
N PRO A 72 -3.25 8.48 15.97
CA PRO A 72 -2.70 9.75 15.52
C PRO A 72 -1.19 9.83 15.79
N LEU A 73 -0.45 10.37 14.83
CA LEU A 73 0.92 10.83 15.00
C LEU A 73 0.94 12.18 15.75
N PRO A 74 1.94 12.43 16.62
CA PRO A 74 2.09 13.69 17.34
C PRO A 74 2.68 14.79 16.43
N VAL A 75 1.98 15.10 15.33
CA VAL A 75 2.40 16.12 14.35
C VAL A 75 1.55 17.37 14.49
N ALA A 76 2.16 18.53 14.36
CA ALA A 76 1.45 19.81 14.36
C ALA A 76 0.55 19.96 13.12
N PRO A 77 -0.45 20.86 13.12
CA PRO A 77 -1.28 21.12 11.94
C PRO A 77 -0.50 21.55 10.69
N ALA A 78 0.63 22.22 10.89
CA ALA A 78 1.55 22.62 9.80
C ALA A 78 2.32 21.43 9.21
N GLY A 79 2.35 20.28 9.87
CA GLY A 79 3.18 19.13 9.54
C GLY A 79 4.50 19.10 10.30
N VAL A 80 5.35 18.15 9.93
CA VAL A 80 6.74 18.02 10.42
C VAL A 80 7.65 17.71 9.24
N ASP A 81 8.82 18.34 9.21
CA ASP A 81 9.89 18.05 8.26
C ASP A 81 10.95 17.18 8.95
N LEU A 82 11.36 16.12 8.28
CA LEU A 82 12.29 15.11 8.78
C LEU A 82 13.39 14.90 7.74
N ASP A 83 14.64 14.96 8.19
CA ASP A 83 15.79 14.60 7.37
C ASP A 83 16.05 13.09 7.51
N VAL A 84 16.06 12.38 6.39
CA VAL A 84 16.24 10.93 6.31
C VAL A 84 17.40 10.63 5.39
N THR A 85 18.30 9.76 5.81
CA THR A 85 19.47 9.38 5.00
C THR A 85 19.41 7.90 4.70
N LEU A 86 19.51 7.55 3.41
CA LEU A 86 19.66 6.17 2.98
C LEU A 86 21.11 5.91 2.55
N PRO A 87 21.64 4.69 2.77
CA PRO A 87 22.92 4.30 2.19
C PRO A 87 22.82 4.31 0.66
N GLY A 88 23.77 4.94 -0.02
CA GLY A 88 23.89 4.95 -1.48
C GLY A 88 25.02 4.06 -1.98
N GLU A 89 25.08 3.93 -3.31
CA GLU A 89 26.14 3.17 -3.97
C GLU A 89 27.51 3.84 -3.78
N GLY A 90 28.55 3.02 -3.58
CA GLY A 90 29.91 3.52 -3.38
C GLY A 90 30.14 4.25 -2.05
N GLY A 91 29.31 3.98 -1.04
CA GLY A 91 29.48 4.51 0.32
C GLY A 91 29.08 5.99 0.48
N LYS A 92 28.36 6.55 -0.49
CA LYS A 92 27.82 7.91 -0.39
C LYS A 92 26.40 7.88 0.15
N ASP A 93 26.19 8.58 1.24
CA ASP A 93 24.87 8.79 1.82
C ASP A 93 23.96 9.60 0.89
N ARG A 94 22.70 9.20 0.81
CA ARG A 94 21.65 9.87 0.03
C ARG A 94 20.70 10.57 1.00
N PRO A 95 20.80 11.90 1.17
CA PRO A 95 19.89 12.64 2.02
C PRO A 95 18.55 12.86 1.33
N PHE A 96 17.47 12.78 2.10
CA PHE A 96 16.10 13.06 1.71
C PHE A 96 15.47 13.99 2.74
N LYS A 97 14.66 14.93 2.26
CA LYS A 97 13.75 15.70 3.12
C LYS A 97 12.36 15.13 2.99
N VAL A 98 11.74 14.78 4.11
CA VAL A 98 10.41 14.20 4.14
C VAL A 98 9.50 15.09 4.98
N SER A 99 8.42 15.59 4.38
CA SER A 99 7.38 16.28 5.13
C SER A 99 6.21 15.33 5.38
N ILE A 100 5.65 15.38 6.59
CA ILE A 100 4.43 14.63 6.96
C ILE A 100 3.39 15.63 7.43
N LYS A 101 2.21 15.63 6.79
CA LYS A 101 1.10 16.52 7.15
C LYS A 101 -0.20 15.74 7.31
N PHE A 102 -0.94 16.01 8.39
CA PHE A 102 -2.27 15.43 8.56
C PHE A 102 -3.24 15.96 7.50
N VAL A 103 -4.01 15.06 6.89
CA VAL A 103 -5.00 15.40 5.86
C VAL A 103 -6.41 15.23 6.41
N SER A 104 -6.77 14.01 6.81
CA SER A 104 -8.12 13.71 7.30
C SER A 104 -8.18 12.39 8.08
N LEU A 105 -9.30 12.16 8.75
CA LEU A 105 -9.72 10.82 9.12
C LEU A 105 -10.39 10.15 7.92
N VAL A 106 -10.13 8.86 7.72
CA VAL A 106 -10.81 8.02 6.74
C VAL A 106 -11.65 7.01 7.50
N SER A 107 -12.97 7.14 7.39
CA SER A 107 -13.89 6.32 8.18
C SER A 107 -14.13 4.95 7.56
N TRP A 108 -13.70 3.87 8.24
CA TRP A 108 -14.10 2.52 7.86
C TRP A 108 -15.49 2.16 8.37
N HIS A 109 -16.07 2.93 9.30
CA HIS A 109 -17.49 2.81 9.63
C HIS A 109 -18.36 3.08 8.41
N MET A 110 -18.08 4.17 7.69
CA MET A 110 -18.79 4.52 6.46
C MET A 110 -18.64 3.44 5.37
N LEU A 111 -17.47 2.78 5.30
CA LEU A 111 -17.28 1.65 4.39
C LEU A 111 -18.29 0.52 4.67
N HIS A 112 -18.56 0.18 5.93
CA HIS A 112 -19.57 -0.81 6.28
C HIS A 112 -20.99 -0.37 5.89
N GLU A 113 -21.32 0.91 6.04
CA GLU A 113 -22.62 1.44 5.65
C GLU A 113 -22.84 1.34 4.14
N VAL A 114 -21.81 1.67 3.34
CA VAL A 114 -21.84 1.52 1.88
C VAL A 114 -21.96 0.06 1.47
N LEU A 115 -21.18 -0.85 2.08
CA LEU A 115 -21.23 -2.29 1.78
C LEU A 115 -22.58 -2.94 2.13
N THR A 116 -23.31 -2.36 3.08
CA THR A 116 -24.64 -2.84 3.53
C THR A 116 -25.80 -2.11 2.85
N GLY A 117 -25.51 -1.24 1.88
CA GLY A 117 -26.54 -0.49 1.13
C GLY A 117 -27.25 0.58 1.95
N ARG A 118 -26.70 0.99 3.10
CA ARG A 118 -27.26 2.02 3.99
C ARG A 118 -26.80 3.43 3.64
N CYS A 119 -25.71 3.56 2.91
CA CYS A 119 -25.17 4.82 2.44
C CYS A 119 -24.69 4.69 0.99
N MET A 120 -24.71 5.79 0.23
CA MET A 120 -24.15 5.83 -1.12
C MET A 120 -22.66 6.20 -1.05
N PRO A 121 -21.80 5.61 -1.90
CA PRO A 121 -20.41 6.03 -1.97
C PRO A 121 -20.33 7.49 -2.43
N GLU A 122 -19.45 8.27 -1.79
CA GLU A 122 -19.15 9.62 -2.26
C GLU A 122 -18.57 9.57 -3.69
N PRO A 123 -18.88 10.58 -4.55
CA PRO A 123 -18.27 10.71 -5.86
C PRO A 123 -16.74 10.68 -5.76
N LEU A 124 -16.08 9.93 -6.65
CA LEU A 124 -14.63 9.89 -6.68
C LEU A 124 -14.11 11.23 -7.20
N GLU A 125 -13.56 12.06 -6.31
CA GLU A 125 -12.89 13.30 -6.72
C GLU A 125 -11.53 12.98 -7.33
N LEU A 126 -11.50 12.81 -8.66
CA LEU A 126 -10.27 12.49 -9.42
C LEU A 126 -9.21 13.61 -9.35
N ASP A 127 -9.63 14.84 -9.08
CA ASP A 127 -8.76 16.01 -9.09
C ASP A 127 -7.95 16.16 -7.79
N LYS A 128 -8.34 15.45 -6.72
CA LYS A 128 -7.56 15.47 -5.48
C LYS A 128 -6.33 14.56 -5.60
N PRO A 129 -5.12 15.04 -5.28
CA PRO A 129 -3.90 14.25 -5.38
C PRO A 129 -3.86 13.09 -4.37
N ILE A 130 -4.70 13.14 -3.34
CA ILE A 130 -4.79 12.16 -2.26
C ILE A 130 -6.24 11.72 -2.10
N SER A 131 -6.46 10.41 -2.18
CA SER A 131 -7.79 9.81 -2.01
C SER A 131 -8.13 9.61 -0.54
N THR A 132 -9.29 10.13 -0.13
CA THR A 132 -9.92 9.86 1.17
C THR A 132 -10.85 8.64 1.14
N ASN A 133 -10.89 7.91 0.01
CA ASN A 133 -11.75 6.75 -0.14
C ASN A 133 -11.33 5.61 0.82
N PRO A 134 -12.21 5.11 1.69
CA PRO A 134 -11.91 4.00 2.59
C PRO A 134 -11.39 2.73 1.90
N VAL A 135 -11.88 2.42 0.69
CA VAL A 135 -11.41 1.27 -0.10
C VAL A 135 -9.94 1.43 -0.49
N HIS A 136 -9.50 2.65 -0.80
CA HIS A 136 -8.10 2.94 -1.10
C HIS A 136 -7.21 2.70 0.11
N ALA A 137 -7.64 3.15 1.31
CA ALA A 137 -6.91 2.90 2.54
C ALA A 137 -6.75 1.39 2.81
N VAL A 138 -7.82 0.60 2.62
CA VAL A 138 -7.75 -0.86 2.75
C VAL A 138 -6.80 -1.50 1.72
N ASP A 139 -6.82 -1.04 0.46
CA ASP A 139 -5.87 -1.53 -0.57
C ASP A 139 -4.43 -1.24 -0.17
N VAL A 140 -4.13 -0.03 0.30
CA VAL A 140 -2.78 0.36 0.74
C VAL A 140 -2.32 -0.49 1.93
N VAL A 141 -3.19 -0.72 2.92
CA VAL A 141 -2.88 -1.61 4.07
C VAL A 141 -2.49 -3.01 3.59
N LEU A 142 -3.34 -3.63 2.77
CA LEU A 142 -3.13 -5.02 2.31
C LEU A 142 -1.93 -5.16 1.37
N ARG A 143 -1.56 -4.09 0.67
CA ARG A 143 -0.45 -4.09 -0.30
C ARG A 143 0.86 -3.61 0.28
N HIS A 144 0.88 -3.04 1.48
CA HIS A 144 2.07 -2.45 2.07
C HIS A 144 3.22 -3.46 2.17
N LEU A 145 3.02 -4.55 2.91
CA LEU A 145 4.07 -5.55 3.14
C LEU A 145 4.51 -6.28 1.84
N PRO A 146 3.59 -6.76 0.98
CA PRO A 146 3.98 -7.33 -0.33
C PRO A 146 4.78 -6.35 -1.20
N SER A 147 4.48 -5.05 -1.14
CA SER A 147 5.22 -4.03 -1.90
C SER A 147 6.63 -3.74 -1.34
N MET A 148 6.90 -4.14 -0.10
CA MET A 148 8.24 -4.07 0.50
C MET A 148 9.05 -5.34 0.22
N LYS A 149 8.38 -6.49 0.17
CA LYS A 149 9.03 -7.80 0.07
C LYS A 149 9.25 -8.28 -1.37
N TYR A 150 8.34 -7.95 -2.28
CA TYR A 150 8.33 -8.45 -3.66
C TYR A 150 8.48 -7.32 -4.66
N THR A 151 8.68 -7.67 -5.93
CA THR A 151 8.70 -6.71 -7.04
C THR A 151 7.27 -6.41 -7.50
N PRO A 152 6.73 -5.20 -7.26
CA PRO A 152 5.37 -4.87 -7.66
C PRO A 152 5.30 -4.52 -9.14
N VAL A 153 4.33 -5.11 -9.85
CA VAL A 153 3.98 -4.75 -11.23
C VAL A 153 2.47 -4.63 -11.32
N GLY A 154 1.98 -3.39 -11.46
CA GLY A 154 0.55 -3.11 -11.46
C GLY A 154 -0.10 -3.52 -10.13
N ARG A 155 -1.00 -4.50 -10.16
CA ARG A 155 -1.67 -5.12 -8.99
C ARG A 155 -1.09 -6.49 -8.60
N SER A 156 0.03 -6.88 -9.22
CA SER A 156 0.68 -8.17 -8.96
C SER A 156 2.04 -7.99 -8.29
N PHE A 157 2.50 -9.03 -7.62
CA PHE A 157 3.75 -9.10 -6.88
C PHE A 157 4.54 -10.33 -7.33
N PHE A 158 5.83 -10.17 -7.62
CA PHE A 158 6.70 -11.22 -8.16
C PHE A 158 7.99 -11.34 -7.36
N SER A 159 8.53 -12.54 -7.26
CA SER A 159 9.85 -12.82 -6.68
C SER A 159 10.68 -13.66 -7.63
N ALA A 160 12.00 -13.52 -7.54
CA ALA A 160 12.92 -14.42 -8.21
C ALA A 160 12.64 -15.87 -7.77
N PRO A 161 12.80 -16.85 -8.67
CA PRO A 161 12.70 -18.25 -8.30
C PRO A 161 13.70 -18.61 -7.19
N GLU A 162 13.26 -19.31 -6.14
CA GLU A 162 14.15 -19.85 -5.11
C GLU A 162 14.43 -21.33 -5.41
N GLY A 163 15.68 -21.66 -5.73
CA GLY A 163 16.15 -23.04 -5.87
C GLY A 163 15.84 -23.73 -7.22
N TYR A 164 15.26 -23.03 -8.20
CA TYR A 164 15.02 -23.56 -9.56
C TYR A 164 15.03 -22.45 -10.61
N ASP A 165 15.84 -22.57 -11.66
CA ASP A 165 15.85 -21.64 -12.78
C ASP A 165 14.80 -22.03 -13.83
N HIS A 166 14.02 -21.06 -14.31
CA HIS A 166 13.11 -21.22 -15.45
C HIS A 166 13.59 -20.39 -16.64
N PRO A 167 14.74 -20.74 -17.26
CA PRO A 167 15.31 -19.96 -18.34
C PRO A 167 14.41 -20.03 -19.58
N LEU A 168 14.18 -18.86 -20.20
CA LEU A 168 13.52 -18.74 -21.49
C LEU A 168 14.50 -18.54 -22.65
N GLY A 169 15.80 -18.47 -22.35
CA GLY A 169 16.86 -18.10 -23.28
C GLY A 169 17.02 -16.60 -23.46
N GLY A 170 18.19 -16.15 -23.91
CA GLY A 170 18.48 -14.73 -24.19
C GLY A 170 18.52 -13.84 -22.95
N GLY A 171 19.05 -14.34 -21.83
CA GLY A 171 19.15 -13.62 -20.55
C GLY A 171 17.78 -13.36 -19.90
N ARG A 172 16.80 -14.22 -20.15
CA ARG A 172 15.45 -14.09 -19.58
C ARG A 172 15.06 -15.32 -18.78
N GLU A 173 14.29 -15.06 -17.73
CA GLU A 173 13.72 -16.08 -16.87
C GLU A 173 12.27 -15.75 -16.50
N VAL A 174 11.55 -16.77 -16.02
CA VAL A 174 10.19 -16.60 -15.52
C VAL A 174 10.22 -16.37 -14.01
N TRP A 175 9.58 -15.30 -13.56
CA TRP A 175 9.25 -15.12 -12.15
C TRP A 175 7.78 -15.43 -11.91
N PHE A 176 7.52 -16.17 -10.84
CA PHE A 176 6.18 -16.44 -10.36
C PHE A 176 5.77 -15.41 -9.31
N GLY A 177 4.46 -15.28 -9.13
CA GLY A 177 3.88 -14.28 -8.28
C GLY A 177 2.37 -14.42 -8.19
N PHE A 178 1.73 -13.41 -7.62
CA PHE A 178 0.28 -13.39 -7.46
C PHE A 178 -0.28 -12.01 -7.77
N HIS A 179 -1.47 -11.99 -8.34
CA HIS A 179 -2.33 -10.82 -8.42
C HIS A 179 -3.06 -10.63 -7.09
N GLN A 180 -3.15 -9.39 -6.62
CA GLN A 180 -3.89 -9.03 -5.42
C GLN A 180 -4.77 -7.82 -5.70
N SER A 181 -6.08 -7.94 -5.47
CA SER A 181 -6.97 -6.76 -5.45
C SER A 181 -8.02 -6.87 -4.37
N VAL A 182 -8.27 -5.78 -3.65
CA VAL A 182 -9.42 -5.67 -2.77
C VAL A 182 -10.62 -5.08 -3.53
N ARG A 183 -11.82 -5.63 -3.31
CA ARG A 183 -13.05 -5.16 -3.93
C ARG A 183 -14.21 -5.17 -2.93
N PRO A 184 -15.10 -4.17 -2.98
CA PRO A 184 -16.38 -4.29 -2.31
C PRO A 184 -17.21 -5.40 -2.99
N ALA A 185 -17.79 -6.28 -2.20
CA ALA A 185 -18.84 -7.20 -2.63
C ALA A 185 -20.08 -6.97 -1.75
N MET A 186 -21.20 -7.62 -2.09
CA MET A 186 -22.39 -7.54 -1.25
C MET A 186 -22.01 -7.91 0.20
N TRP A 187 -22.25 -6.98 1.12
CA TRP A 187 -22.07 -7.11 2.57
C TRP A 187 -20.64 -7.08 3.11
N LYS A 188 -19.60 -7.37 2.32
CA LYS A 188 -18.22 -7.50 2.81
C LYS A 188 -17.16 -7.08 1.80
N MET A 189 -15.96 -6.76 2.30
CA MET A 189 -14.78 -6.61 1.47
C MET A 189 -14.22 -7.98 1.09
N MET A 190 -13.80 -8.12 -0.17
CA MET A 190 -13.23 -9.35 -0.70
C MET A 190 -11.82 -9.10 -1.23
N LEU A 191 -10.88 -9.95 -0.84
CA LEU A 191 -9.54 -10.03 -1.38
C LEU A 191 -9.52 -11.08 -2.49
N ASN A 192 -9.32 -10.64 -3.73
CA ASN A 192 -9.13 -11.53 -4.87
C ASN A 192 -7.62 -11.82 -5.03
N ILE A 193 -7.26 -13.11 -5.01
CA ILE A 193 -5.89 -13.60 -5.20
C ILE A 193 -5.87 -14.57 -6.37
N ASP A 194 -4.93 -14.41 -7.30
CA ASP A 194 -4.79 -15.29 -8.46
C ASP A 194 -3.32 -15.46 -8.83
N ASP A 195 -2.93 -16.65 -9.29
CA ASP A 195 -1.55 -16.95 -9.65
C ASP A 195 -1.14 -16.21 -10.94
N ARG A 196 0.11 -15.75 -10.97
CA ARG A 196 0.67 -15.02 -12.10
C ARG A 196 2.10 -15.45 -12.37
N SER A 197 2.48 -15.44 -13.64
CA SER A 197 3.86 -15.52 -14.08
C SER A 197 4.18 -14.34 -14.99
N LYS A 198 5.44 -13.89 -14.96
CA LYS A 198 5.92 -12.81 -15.84
C LYS A 198 7.39 -13.05 -16.18
N ASN A 199 7.77 -12.69 -17.39
CA ASN A 199 9.15 -12.80 -17.86
C ASN A 199 9.97 -11.59 -17.39
N TYR A 200 11.16 -11.85 -16.86
CA TYR A 200 12.15 -10.86 -16.43
C TYR A 200 13.45 -11.05 -17.22
N VAL A 201 14.22 -9.98 -17.33
CA VAL A 201 15.58 -9.99 -17.90
C VAL A 201 16.55 -10.05 -16.72
N CYS A 202 17.45 -11.02 -16.75
CA CYS A 202 18.53 -11.20 -15.78
C CYS A 202 19.62 -10.13 -15.96
#